data_AF-A0AAE3EDP6-F1
#
_entry.id   AF-A0AAE3EDP6-F1
#
_cell.length_a   1.000
_cell.length_b   1.000
_cell.length_c   1.000
_cell.angle_alpha   90.00
_cell.angle_beta   90.00
_cell.angle_gamma   90.00
#
_symmetry.space_group_name_H-M   'P 1'
#
loop_
_entity.id
_entity.type
_entity.pdbx_description
1 polymer ?
#
loop_
_entity_poly.entity_id
_entity_poly.type
_entity_poly.pdbx_seq_one_letter_code
_entity_poly.pdbx_strand_id
1 'polypeptide(L)' 'MRTFTDSILFEDRSEIGHLIAVLEEWQEDHPDDSKEKRVQELISRLDRMSMEW' A
#
# COMPACT_ATOMS: atom_id res chain seq x y z
N MET A 1 17.62 -15.75 -15.66
CA MET A 1 17.23 -15.39 -14.28
C MET A 1 16.26 -14.23 -14.37
N ARG A 2 14.97 -14.45 -14.08
CA ARG A 2 14.02 -13.34 -13.90
C ARG A 2 14.29 -12.77 -12.51
N THR A 3 14.88 -11.59 -12.45
CA THR A 3 14.94 -10.78 -11.24
C THR A 3 13.50 -10.36 -10.93
N PHE A 4 12.82 -11.13 -10.08
CA PHE A 4 11.57 -10.70 -9.44
C PHE A 4 11.96 -9.59 -8.45
N THR A 5 12.10 -8.37 -8.97
CA THR A 5 12.38 -7.16 -8.19
C THR A 5 11.20 -6.20 -8.33
N ASP A 6 9.99 -6.77 -8.31
CA ASP A 6 8.71 -6.05 -8.21
C ASP A 6 8.01 -6.43 -6.89
N SER A 7 8.81 -6.80 -5.88
CA SER A 7 8.35 -7.19 -4.56
C SER A 7 8.86 -6.17 -3.56
N ILE A 8 7.93 -5.46 -2.92
CA ILE A 8 8.24 -4.61 -1.78
C ILE A 8 8.51 -5.54 -0.60
N LEU A 9 9.74 -5.50 -0.08
CA LEU A 9 10.12 -6.17 1.16
C LEU A 9 9.92 -5.18 2.30
N PHE A 10 9.08 -5.56 3.26
CA PHE A 10 8.91 -4.83 4.51
C PHE A 10 9.76 -5.50 5.57
N GLU A 11 10.53 -4.72 6.32
CA GLU A 11 11.35 -5.22 7.42
C GLU A 11 10.51 -5.38 8.69
N ASP A 12 9.48 -4.54 8.85
CA ASP A 12 8.57 -4.59 10.00
C ASP A 12 7.09 -4.41 9.60
N ARG A 13 6.18 -5.04 10.36
CA ARG A 13 4.73 -4.96 10.10
C ARG A 13 4.21 -3.53 10.22
N SER A 14 4.82 -2.73 11.09
CA SER A 14 4.47 -1.33 11.27
C SER A 14 4.75 -0.50 10.02
N GLU A 15 5.69 -0.90 9.16
CA GLU A 15 5.95 -0.20 7.89
C GLU A 15 4.77 -0.34 6.93
N ILE A 16 4.11 -1.50 6.92
CA ILE A 16 2.89 -1.73 6.12
C ILE A 16 1.77 -0.83 6.64
N GLY A 17 1.59 -0.76 7.96
CA GLY A 17 0.61 0.13 8.59
C GLY A 17 0.88 1.61 8.33
N HIS A 18 2.14 2.02 8.37
CA HIS A 18 2.54 3.39 8.06
C HIS A 18 2.27 3.75 6.59
N LEU A 19 2.54 2.82 5.67
CA LEU A 19 2.29 3.01 4.25
C LEU A 19 0.79 3.12 3.95
N ILE A 20 -0.05 2.33 4.63
CA ILE A 20 -1.52 2.44 4.54
C ILE A 20 -1.97 3.83 5.01
N ALA A 21 -1.51 4.28 6.18
CA ALA A 21 -1.90 5.58 6.72
C ALA A 21 -1.52 6.75 5.80
N VAL A 22 -0.33 6.71 5.18
CA VAL A 22 0.11 7.73 4.21
C VAL A 22 -0.75 7.69 2.93
N LEU A 23 -1.15 6.50 2.48
CA LEU A 23 -2.02 6.36 1.30
C LEU A 23 -3.45 6.84 1.59
N GLU A 24 -3.96 6.63 2.80
CA GLU A 24 -5.25 7.16 3.25
C GLU A 24 -5.20 8.69 3.34
N GLU A 25 -4.17 9.26 3.97
CA GLU A 25 -3.99 10.72 4.06
C GLU A 25 -3.87 11.36 2.67
N TRP A 26 -3.12 10.73 1.76
CA TRP A 26 -3.04 11.18 0.36
C TRP A 26 -4.39 11.14 -0.34
N GLN A 27 -5.22 10.13 -0.07
CA GLN A 27 -6.55 10.01 -0.67
C GLN A 27 -7.52 11.07 -0.12
N GLU A 28 -7.40 11.43 1.16
CA GLU A 28 -8.18 12.52 1.76
C GLU A 28 -7.81 13.89 1.16
N ASP A 29 -6.53 14.13 0.86
CA ASP A 29 -6.06 15.37 0.22
C ASP A 29 -6.38 15.40 -1.30
N HIS A 30 -6.54 14.23 -1.93
CA HIS A 30 -6.79 14.06 -3.36
C HIS A 30 -8.07 13.24 -3.72
N PRO A 31 -9.28 13.71 -3.31
CA PRO A 31 -10.52 12.94 -3.41
C PRO A 31 -11.10 12.78 -4.84
N ASP A 32 -10.58 13.49 -5.84
CA ASP A 32 -11.03 13.40 -7.25
C ASP A 32 -9.88 12.97 -8.18
N ASP A 33 -8.81 12.40 -7.62
CA ASP A 33 -7.69 11.91 -8.43
C ASP A 33 -8.05 10.60 -9.11
N SER A 34 -7.77 10.51 -10.42
CA SER A 34 -8.03 9.31 -11.22
C SER A 34 -7.30 8.05 -10.71
N LYS A 35 -6.36 8.21 -9.77
CA LYS A 35 -5.62 7.13 -9.10
C LYS A 35 -6.27 6.64 -7.81
N GLU A 36 -7.35 7.27 -7.30
CA GLU A 36 -8.03 6.85 -6.07
C GLU A 36 -8.31 5.34 -6.04
N LYS A 37 -8.86 4.80 -7.14
CA LYS A 37 -9.10 3.35 -7.29
C LYS A 37 -7.85 2.51 -7.12
N ARG A 38 -6.72 2.95 -7.68
CA ARG A 38 -5.44 2.23 -7.56
C ARG A 38 -4.88 2.34 -6.15
N VAL A 39 -5.07 3.48 -5.49
CA VAL A 39 -4.66 3.70 -4.10
C VAL A 39 -5.46 2.81 -3.16
N GLN A 40 -6.78 2.73 -3.33
CA GLN A 40 -7.65 1.78 -2.62
C GLN A 40 -7.25 0.32 -2.84
N GLU A 41 -6.96 -0.08 -4.08
CA GLU A 41 -6.48 -1.43 -4.38
C GLU A 41 -5.11 -1.72 -3.72
N LEU A 42 -4.23 -0.71 -3.64
CA LEU A 42 -2.93 -0.83 -3.01
C LEU A 42 -3.07 -0.97 -1.49
N ILE A 43 -3.88 -0.12 -0.84
CA ILE A 43 -4.21 -0.22 0.59
C ILE A 43 -4.77 -1.60 0.92
N SER A 44 -5.74 -2.09 0.14
CA SER A 44 -6.34 -3.41 0.36
C SER A 44 -5.32 -4.56 0.27
N ARG A 45 -4.34 -4.45 -0.63
CA ARG A 45 -3.27 -5.45 -0.75
C ARG A 45 -2.29 -5.38 0.42
N LEU A 46 -1.95 -4.17 0.85
CA LEU A 46 -1.07 -3.93 1.99
C LEU A 46 -1.72 -4.40 3.30
N ASP A 47 -3.01 -4.10 3.50
CA ASP A 47 -3.77 -4.55 4.67
C ASP A 47 -3.81 -6.09 4.74
N ARG A 48 -4.14 -6.74 3.61
CA ARG A 48 -4.09 -8.20 3.53
C ARG A 48 -2.69 -8.75 3.83
N MET A 49 -1.65 -8.12 3.31
CA MET A 49 -0.26 -8.52 3.58
C MET A 49 0.10 -8.33 5.06
N SER A 50 -0.43 -7.30 5.73
CA SER A 50 -0.29 -7.10 7.17
C SER A 50 -1.09 -8.09 8.02
N MET A 51 -2.22 -8.61 7.51
CA MET A 51 -3.02 -9.62 8.20
C MET A 51 -2.47 -11.06 8.06
N GLU A 52 -1.85 -11.38 6.92
CA GLU A 52 -1.32 -12.74 6.65
C GLU A 52 0.15 -12.93 7.10
N TRP A 53 0.76 -11.93 7.73
CA TRP A 53 2.12 -12.02 8.28
C TRP A 53 2.14 -12.58 9.71
#